data_AF-A0A1B6EK03-F1
#
_entry.id   AF-A0A1B6EK03-F1
#
_cell.length_a   1.000
_cell.length_b   1.000
_cell.length_c   1.000
_cell.angle_alpha   90.00
_cell.angle_beta   90.00
_cell.angle_gamma   90.00
#
_symmetry.space_group_name_H-M   'P 1'
#
loop_
_entity.id
_entity.type
_entity.pdbx_description
1 polymer ?
#
loop_
_entity_poly.entity_id
_entity_poly.type
_entity_poly.pdbx_seq_one_letter_code
_entity_poly.pdbx_strand_id
1 'polypeptide(L)'
;IVERYNRKLAQAEASLRRKTRFRGLVFAFGHTATNFAYAFSLGFGGYLIARKGEPYRNIIIVSEALLFGTWMLAQVLSFAPNLQLARTAAGHLFRILDRKPQIYSSDHSISKVEGEIEYSSVHFAYPSRPEVKVLQGLQLSIGRGQKVALVG
;
A
#
# COMPACT_ATOMS: atom_id res chain seq x y z
N ILE A 1 16.83 13.72 18.19
CA ILE A 1 15.95 12.76 17.47
C ILE A 1 14.57 12.66 18.13
N VAL A 2 14.51 12.40 19.45
CA VAL A 2 13.26 12.32 20.24
C VAL A 2 12.36 13.56 20.09
N GLU A 3 12.94 14.76 20.14
CA GLU A 3 12.18 16.01 20.03
C GLU A 3 11.53 16.19 18.64
N ARG A 4 12.23 15.79 17.58
CA ARG A 4 11.70 15.79 16.20
C ARG A 4 10.56 14.79 16.04
N TYR A 5 10.66 13.63 16.71
CA TYR A 5 9.61 12.61 16.74
C TYR A 5 8.36 13.11 17.49
N ASN A 6 8.54 13.68 18.69
CA ASN A 6 7.44 14.22 19.50
C ASN A 6 6.70 15.36 18.77
N ARG A 7 7.44 16.23 18.06
CA ARG A 7 6.83 17.29 17.24
C ARG A 7 5.95 16.72 16.12
N LYS A 8 6.38 15.62 15.47
CA LYS A 8 5.61 14.94 14.42
C LYS A 8 4.38 14.21 15.00
N LEU A 9 4.52 13.59 16.18
CA LEU A 9 3.40 12.97 16.89
C LEU A 9 2.34 14.00 17.28
N ALA A 10 2.73 15.12 17.89
CA ALA A 10 1.80 16.17 18.28
C ALA A 10 0.99 16.72 17.09
N GLN A 11 1.66 16.90 15.94
CA GLN A 11 1.00 17.31 14.69
C GLN A 11 0.02 16.24 14.16
N ALA A 12 0.40 14.97 14.24
CA ALA A 12 -0.47 13.86 13.87
C ALA A 12 -1.68 13.77 14.82
N GLU A 13 -1.49 13.85 16.14
CA GLU A 13 -2.55 13.81 17.13
C GLU A 13 -3.59 14.92 16.95
N ALA A 14 -3.14 16.16 16.75
CA ALA A 14 -4.06 17.28 16.52
C ALA A 14 -4.95 17.02 15.28
N SER A 15 -4.35 16.49 14.22
CA SER A 15 -5.06 16.10 12.99
C SER A 15 -6.00 14.92 13.20
N LEU A 16 -5.59 13.93 14.00
CA LEU A 16 -6.42 12.77 14.34
C LEU A 16 -7.62 13.18 15.18
N ARG A 17 -7.47 14.03 16.20
CA ARG A 17 -8.60 14.45 17.06
C ARG A 17 -9.77 15.03 16.25
N ARG A 18 -9.49 15.88 15.27
CA ARG A 18 -10.54 16.44 14.38
C ARG A 18 -11.18 15.35 13.50
N LYS A 19 -10.35 14.48 12.91
CA LYS A 19 -10.82 13.37 12.06
C LYS A 19 -11.65 12.36 12.84
N THR A 20 -11.25 12.02 14.07
CA THR A 20 -11.95 11.06 14.93
C THR A 20 -13.32 11.59 15.35
N ARG A 21 -13.44 12.87 15.71
CA ARG A 21 -14.75 13.47 16.01
C ARG A 21 -15.71 13.39 14.81
N PHE A 22 -15.22 13.76 13.63
CA PHE A 22 -16.02 13.66 12.40
C PHE A 22 -16.41 12.22 12.08
N ARG A 23 -15.47 11.28 12.16
CA ARG A 23 -15.75 9.83 11.97
C ARG A 23 -16.76 9.31 12.98
N GLY A 24 -16.68 9.72 14.24
CA GLY A 24 -17.62 9.33 15.28
C GLY A 24 -19.04 9.80 14.98
N LEU A 25 -19.21 11.06 14.54
CA LEU A 25 -20.52 11.58 14.12
C LEU A 25 -21.10 10.82 12.93
N VAL A 26 -20.27 10.56 11.91
CA VAL A 26 -20.69 9.78 10.73
C VAL A 26 -21.09 8.35 11.12
N PHE A 27 -20.32 7.71 12.00
CA PHE A 27 -20.61 6.36 12.49
C PHE A 27 -21.93 6.31 13.27
N ALA A 28 -22.12 7.25 14.20
CA ALA A 28 -23.36 7.36 14.97
C ALA A 28 -24.56 7.58 14.05
N PHE A 29 -24.46 8.52 13.10
CA PHE A 29 -25.53 8.79 12.14
C PHE A 29 -25.88 7.56 11.29
N GLY A 30 -24.88 6.85 10.77
CA GLY A 30 -25.12 5.63 9.99
C GLY A 30 -25.82 4.53 10.78
N HIS A 31 -25.43 4.34 12.05
CA HIS A 31 -26.06 3.35 12.91
C HIS A 31 -27.50 3.74 13.30
N THR A 32 -27.73 4.99 13.66
CA THR A 32 -29.07 5.47 14.02
C THR A 32 -30.02 5.48 12.82
N ALA A 33 -29.55 5.86 11.62
CA ALA A 33 -30.36 5.85 10.40
C ALA A 33 -30.88 4.44 10.07
N THR A 34 -30.06 3.41 10.27
CA THR A 34 -30.45 2.01 10.06
C THR A 34 -31.55 1.58 11.04
N ASN A 35 -31.43 1.95 12.31
CA ASN A 35 -32.47 1.69 13.32
C ASN A 35 -33.77 2.45 13.03
N PHE A 36 -33.70 3.69 12.52
CA PHE A 36 -34.89 4.42 12.07
C PHE A 36 -35.56 3.77 10.87
N ALA A 37 -34.78 3.32 9.88
CA ALA A 37 -35.32 2.59 8.74
C ALA A 37 -36.03 1.29 9.17
N TYR A 38 -35.46 0.58 10.16
CA TYR A 38 -36.09 -0.60 10.76
C TYR A 38 -37.43 -0.27 11.43
N ALA A 39 -37.43 0.76 12.29
CA ALA A 39 -38.63 1.22 12.97
C ALA A 39 -39.72 1.68 11.97
N PHE A 40 -39.32 2.36 10.90
CA PHE A 40 -40.22 2.78 9.83
C PHE A 40 -40.81 1.59 9.07
N SER A 41 -39.98 0.60 8.71
CA SER A 41 -40.41 -0.61 7.99
C SER A 41 -41.44 -1.40 8.81
N LEU A 42 -41.18 -1.60 10.11
CA LEU A 42 -42.12 -2.29 11.00
C LEU A 42 -43.38 -1.47 11.29
N GLY A 43 -43.25 -0.16 11.50
CA GLY A 43 -44.40 0.73 11.74
C GLY A 43 -45.35 0.78 10.55
N PHE A 44 -44.81 0.93 9.34
CA PHE A 44 -45.60 0.87 8.11
C PHE A 44 -46.13 -0.55 7.84
N GLY A 45 -45.35 -1.57 8.16
CA GLY A 45 -45.79 -2.96 8.15
C GLY A 45 -47.02 -3.20 9.04
N GLY A 46 -47.00 -2.71 10.28
CA GLY A 46 -48.15 -2.78 11.19
C GLY A 46 -49.39 -2.10 10.63
N TYR A 47 -49.24 -0.94 9.97
CA TYR A 47 -50.33 -0.25 9.29
C TYR A 47 -50.93 -1.08 8.13
N LEU A 48 -50.09 -1.77 7.34
CA LEU A 48 -50.53 -2.64 6.25
C LEU A 48 -51.33 -3.85 6.76
N ILE A 49 -50.90 -4.45 7.88
CA ILE A 49 -51.63 -5.56 8.52
C ILE A 49 -53.00 -5.07 8.96
N ALA A 50 -53.06 -3.93 9.67
CA ALA A 50 -54.28 -3.43 10.28
C ALA A 50 -55.32 -2.94 9.25
N ARG A 51 -54.90 -2.34 8.12
CA ARG A 51 -55.83 -1.74 7.13
C ARG A 51 -56.00 -2.53 5.84
N LYS A 52 -55.00 -3.30 5.40
CA LYS A 52 -55.05 -4.05 4.14
C LYS A 52 -55.15 -5.57 4.32
N GLY A 53 -55.06 -6.07 5.57
CA GLY A 53 -55.18 -7.51 5.85
C GLY A 53 -54.00 -8.33 5.32
N GLU A 54 -52.86 -7.70 5.03
CA GLU A 54 -51.67 -8.40 4.57
C GLU A 54 -51.13 -9.35 5.66
N PRO A 55 -50.72 -10.59 5.30
CA PRO A 55 -50.20 -11.53 6.27
C PRO A 55 -48.84 -11.05 6.81
N TYR A 56 -48.71 -11.01 8.13
CA TYR A 56 -47.49 -10.62 8.86
C TYR A 56 -46.21 -11.28 8.31
N ARG A 57 -46.32 -12.55 7.91
CA ARG A 57 -45.21 -13.32 7.31
C ARG A 57 -44.56 -12.61 6.12
N ASN A 58 -45.36 -12.05 5.21
CA ASN A 58 -44.82 -11.42 4.00
C ASN A 58 -44.05 -10.14 4.34
N ILE A 59 -44.53 -9.38 5.32
CA ILE A 59 -43.92 -8.12 5.76
C ILE A 59 -42.57 -8.36 6.43
N ILE A 60 -42.48 -9.36 7.30
CA ILE A 60 -41.22 -9.72 7.95
C ILE A 60 -40.21 -10.24 6.91
N ILE A 61 -40.61 -11.14 6.01
CA ILE A 61 -39.71 -11.68 4.98
C ILE A 61 -39.13 -10.55 4.12
N VAL A 62 -39.98 -9.63 3.64
CA VAL A 62 -39.54 -8.52 2.78
C VAL A 62 -38.64 -7.55 3.54
N SER A 63 -39.02 -7.19 4.78
CA SER A 63 -38.23 -6.27 5.61
C SER A 63 -36.85 -6.84 5.93
N GLU A 64 -36.79 -8.09 6.40
CA GLU A 64 -35.54 -8.76 6.74
C GLU A 64 -34.65 -8.97 5.50
N ALA A 65 -35.23 -9.40 4.37
CA ALA A 65 -34.49 -9.55 3.13
C ALA A 65 -33.84 -8.23 2.67
N LEU A 66 -34.55 -7.11 2.80
CA LEU A 66 -34.03 -5.80 2.43
C LEU A 66 -32.92 -5.33 3.39
N LEU A 67 -33.09 -5.54 4.70
CA LEU A 67 -32.11 -5.13 5.72
C LEU A 67 -30.83 -5.95 5.63
N PHE A 68 -30.95 -7.28 5.60
CA PHE A 68 -29.79 -8.17 5.45
C PHE A 68 -29.10 -7.96 4.11
N GLY A 69 -29.86 -7.81 3.02
CA GLY A 69 -29.29 -7.51 1.70
C GLY A 69 -28.47 -6.23 1.70
N THR A 70 -29.01 -5.15 2.26
CA THR A 70 -28.32 -3.86 2.36
C THR A 70 -27.07 -3.95 3.25
N TRP A 71 -27.15 -4.67 4.37
CA TRP A 71 -26.01 -4.84 5.27
C TRP A 71 -24.86 -5.61 4.60
N MET A 72 -25.16 -6.70 3.89
CA MET A 72 -24.18 -7.47 3.13
C MET A 72 -23.54 -6.63 2.03
N LEU A 73 -24.33 -5.87 1.27
CA LEU A 73 -23.83 -4.92 0.27
C LEU A 73 -22.88 -3.88 0.88
N ALA A 74 -23.26 -3.28 2.01
CA ALA A 74 -22.42 -2.33 2.71
C ALA A 74 -21.09 -2.96 3.18
N GLN A 75 -21.11 -4.21 3.66
CA GLN A 75 -19.89 -4.92 4.03
C GLN A 75 -18.99 -5.18 2.82
N VAL A 76 -19.53 -5.66 1.70
CA VAL A 76 -18.74 -5.89 0.47
C VAL A 76 -18.12 -4.59 -0.02
N LEU A 77 -18.87 -3.48 -0.03
CA LEU A 77 -18.36 -2.17 -0.41
C LEU A 77 -17.24 -1.69 0.52
N SER A 78 -17.26 -2.05 1.79
CA SER A 78 -16.19 -1.70 2.74
C SER A 78 -14.84 -2.35 2.40
N PHE A 79 -14.84 -3.46 1.65
CA PHE A 79 -13.63 -4.13 1.19
C PHE A 79 -13.03 -3.56 -0.11
N ALA A 80 -13.77 -2.73 -0.85
CA ALA A 80 -13.29 -2.11 -2.09
C ALA A 80 -11.92 -1.40 -1.98
N PRO A 81 -11.64 -0.56 -0.96
CA PRO A 81 -10.32 0.08 -0.81
C PRO A 81 -9.20 -0.94 -0.59
N ASN A 82 -9.47 -2.05 0.11
CA ASN A 82 -8.47 -3.09 0.36
C ASN A 82 -8.07 -3.81 -0.94
N LEU A 83 -9.04 -4.09 -1.82
CA LEU A 83 -8.76 -4.67 -3.14
C LEU A 83 -7.89 -3.74 -4.00
N GLN A 84 -8.16 -2.44 -3.95
CA GLN A 84 -7.34 -1.46 -4.67
C GLN A 84 -5.90 -1.42 -4.14
N LEU A 85 -5.72 -1.41 -2.82
CA LEU A 85 -4.39 -1.47 -2.20
C LEU A 85 -3.65 -2.75 -2.57
N ALA A 86 -4.33 -3.89 -2.53
CA ALA A 86 -3.76 -5.18 -2.93
C ALA A 86 -3.30 -5.17 -4.40
N ARG A 87 -4.11 -4.64 -5.31
CA ARG A 87 -3.74 -4.47 -6.73
C ARG A 87 -2.49 -3.61 -6.91
N THR A 88 -2.41 -2.47 -6.24
CA THR A 88 -1.24 -1.58 -6.32
C THR A 88 0.02 -2.26 -5.77
N ALA A 89 -0.09 -2.94 -4.63
CA ALA A 89 1.03 -3.66 -4.04
C ALA A 89 1.52 -4.81 -4.94
N ALA A 90 0.59 -5.59 -5.50
CA ALA A 90 0.90 -6.62 -6.47
C ALA A 90 1.61 -6.04 -7.71
N GLY A 91 1.13 -4.90 -8.22
CA GLY A 91 1.78 -4.21 -9.35
C GLY A 91 3.22 -3.80 -9.06
N HIS A 92 3.54 -3.37 -7.83
CA HIS A 92 4.92 -3.10 -7.42
C HIS A 92 5.78 -4.37 -7.36
N LEU A 93 5.23 -5.47 -6.83
CA LEU A 93 5.94 -6.75 -6.80
C LEU A 93 6.25 -7.25 -8.20
N PHE A 94 5.27 -7.26 -9.10
CA PHE A 94 5.48 -7.69 -10.49
C PHE A 94 6.49 -6.79 -11.20
N ARG A 95 6.45 -5.47 -10.98
CA ARG A 95 7.47 -4.56 -11.54
C ARG A 95 8.89 -4.92 -11.10
N ILE A 96 9.09 -5.42 -9.87
CA ILE A 96 10.40 -5.85 -9.39
C ILE A 96 10.78 -7.20 -10.00
N LEU A 97 9.85 -8.16 -10.04
CA LEU A 97 10.07 -9.50 -10.58
C LEU A 97 10.39 -9.47 -12.08
N ASP A 98 9.69 -8.63 -12.83
CA ASP A 98 9.86 -8.49 -14.28
C ASP A 98 11.08 -7.64 -14.67
N ARG A 99 11.77 -7.02 -13.68
CA ARG A 99 12.93 -6.18 -13.93
C ARG A 99 14.13 -7.02 -14.36
N LYS A 100 14.53 -6.89 -15.62
CA LYS A 100 15.81 -7.43 -16.12
C LYS A 100 16.98 -6.51 -15.74
N PRO A 101 17.91 -6.92 -14.86
CA PRO A 101 19.05 -6.09 -14.50
C PRO A 101 20.06 -6.03 -15.65
N GLN A 102 20.71 -4.88 -15.87
CA GLN A 102 21.76 -4.73 -16.88
C GLN A 102 23.03 -5.51 -16.51
N ILE A 103 23.32 -5.63 -15.20
CA ILE A 103 24.42 -6.41 -14.65
C ILE A 103 23.80 -7.57 -13.90
N TYR A 104 24.11 -8.80 -14.31
CA TYR A 104 23.64 -10.03 -13.68
C TYR A 104 24.84 -10.93 -13.34
N SER A 105 24.71 -11.72 -12.28
CA SER A 105 25.69 -12.76 -11.98
C SER A 105 25.55 -13.88 -12.99
N SER A 106 26.57 -14.14 -13.79
CA SER A 106 26.62 -15.30 -14.67
C SER A 106 27.12 -16.52 -13.90
N ASP A 107 26.57 -17.71 -14.16
CA ASP A 107 27.09 -18.99 -13.64
C ASP A 107 28.41 -19.45 -14.30
N HIS A 108 29.02 -18.59 -15.12
CA HIS A 108 30.30 -18.87 -15.74
C HIS A 108 31.41 -18.74 -14.69
N SER A 109 31.92 -19.87 -14.24
CA SER A 109 33.13 -19.93 -13.42
C SER A 109 34.36 -20.04 -14.32
N ILE A 110 35.35 -19.19 -14.07
CA ILE A 110 36.65 -19.28 -14.73
C ILE A 110 37.53 -20.18 -13.86
N SER A 111 38.01 -21.29 -14.43
CA SER A 111 38.77 -22.32 -13.71
C SER A 111 40.18 -21.88 -13.32
N LYS A 112 40.78 -20.95 -14.07
CA LYS A 112 42.13 -20.43 -13.82
C LYS A 112 42.21 -18.95 -14.19
N VAL A 113 42.67 -18.13 -13.26
CA VAL A 113 42.87 -16.68 -13.43
C VAL A 113 44.34 -16.37 -13.16
N GLU A 114 45.03 -15.71 -14.09
CA GLU A 114 46.45 -15.38 -13.92
C GLU A 114 46.68 -14.18 -12.99
N GLY A 115 45.67 -13.33 -12.80
CA GLY A 115 45.69 -12.24 -11.81
C GLY A 115 46.35 -10.96 -12.29
N GLU A 116 46.53 -10.78 -13.60
CA GLU A 116 46.87 -9.48 -14.20
C GLU A 116 45.60 -8.62 -14.32
N ILE A 117 45.70 -7.36 -13.93
CA ILE A 117 44.55 -6.42 -13.89
C ILE A 117 44.93 -5.15 -14.65
N GLU A 118 44.11 -4.77 -15.62
CA GLU A 118 44.27 -3.54 -16.38
C GLU A 118 42.99 -2.68 -16.32
N TYR A 119 43.18 -1.40 -16.04
CA TYR A 119 42.18 -0.35 -16.16
C TYR A 119 42.60 0.57 -17.31
N SER A 120 41.75 0.69 -18.33
CA SER A 120 42.03 1.51 -19.51
C SER A 120 41.04 2.67 -19.62
N SER A 121 41.54 3.89 -19.41
CA SER A 121 40.80 5.16 -19.53
C SER A 121 39.42 5.15 -18.86
N VAL A 122 39.37 4.66 -17.62
CA VAL A 122 38.10 4.43 -16.92
C VAL A 122 37.50 5.75 -16.44
N HIS A 123 36.24 5.98 -16.83
CA HIS A 123 35.42 7.09 -16.39
C HIS A 123 34.23 6.56 -15.59
N PHE A 124 33.96 7.14 -14.43
CA PHE A 124 32.91 6.65 -13.55
C PHE A 124 32.22 7.78 -12.76
N ALA A 125 30.90 7.70 -12.68
CA ALA A 125 30.05 8.50 -11.83
C ALA A 125 28.99 7.60 -11.19
N TYR A 126 28.68 7.83 -9.91
CA TYR A 126 27.64 7.04 -9.24
C TYR A 126 26.24 7.42 -9.78
N PRO A 127 25.34 6.45 -10.02
CA PRO A 127 23.99 6.75 -10.52
C PRO A 127 23.16 7.67 -9.62
N SER A 128 23.45 7.72 -8.32
CA SER A 128 22.79 8.61 -7.36
C SER A 128 23.25 10.07 -7.45
N ARG A 129 24.40 10.34 -8.08
CA ARG A 129 25.01 11.66 -8.29
C ARG A 129 25.72 11.70 -9.66
N PRO A 130 24.97 11.61 -10.77
CA PRO A 130 25.53 11.51 -12.13
C PRO A 130 26.38 12.74 -12.52
N GLU A 131 26.15 13.88 -11.88
CA GLU A 131 26.88 15.13 -12.09
C GLU A 131 28.31 15.11 -11.53
N VAL A 132 28.60 14.25 -10.55
CA VAL A 132 29.91 14.16 -9.90
C VAL A 132 30.73 13.02 -10.52
N LYS A 133 31.72 13.36 -11.34
CA LYS A 133 32.66 12.40 -11.93
C LYS A 133 33.73 12.00 -10.91
N VAL A 134 33.70 10.74 -10.46
CA VAL A 134 34.63 10.18 -9.47
C VAL A 134 35.94 9.73 -10.14
N LEU A 135 35.84 8.97 -11.23
CA LEU A 135 37.00 8.60 -12.06
C LEU A 135 36.95 9.39 -13.36
N GLN A 136 38.06 10.02 -13.72
CA GLN A 136 38.18 10.93 -14.87
C GLN A 136 39.30 10.48 -15.81
N GLY A 137 39.24 9.23 -16.27
CA GLY A 137 40.25 8.66 -17.17
C GLY A 137 41.36 7.92 -16.43
N LEU A 138 41.00 7.05 -15.46
CA LEU A 138 41.97 6.23 -14.74
C LEU A 138 42.63 5.22 -15.69
N GLN A 139 43.96 5.25 -15.77
CA GLN A 139 44.80 4.26 -16.44
C GLN A 139 45.70 3.58 -15.40
N LEU A 140 45.60 2.26 -15.25
CA LEU A 140 46.38 1.51 -14.26
C LEU A 140 46.60 0.08 -14.75
N SER A 141 47.83 -0.41 -14.69
CA SER A 141 48.17 -1.81 -14.96
C SER A 141 48.83 -2.40 -13.72
N ILE A 142 48.37 -3.58 -13.30
CA ILE A 142 48.84 -4.32 -12.13
C ILE A 142 49.27 -5.70 -12.62
N GLY A 143 50.57 -5.98 -12.53
CA GLY A 143 51.13 -7.26 -12.93
C GLY A 143 50.77 -8.38 -11.97
N ARG A 144 50.87 -9.62 -12.46
CA ARG A 144 50.64 -10.83 -11.67
C ARG A 144 51.52 -10.85 -10.41
N GLY A 145 50.88 -11.04 -9.24
CA GLY A 145 51.56 -11.13 -7.95
C GLY A 145 52.07 -9.78 -7.39
N GLN A 146 51.85 -8.68 -8.12
CA GLN A 146 52.21 -7.34 -7.67
C GLN A 146 51.25 -6.87 -6.56
N LYS A 147 51.81 -6.22 -5.54
CA LYS A 147 51.02 -5.52 -4.50
C LYS A 147 51.05 -4.04 -4.81
N VAL A 148 49.87 -3.42 -4.88
CA VAL A 148 49.70 -2.00 -5.14
C VAL A 148 48.92 -1.39 -3.99
N ALA A 149 49.34 -0.21 -3.52
CA ALA A 149 48.61 0.58 -2.55
C ALA A 149 48.01 1.79 -3.25
N LEU A 150 46.69 1.94 -3.18
CA LEU A 150 46.00 3.14 -3.60
C LEU A 150 45.96 4.09 -2.40
N VAL A 151 46.68 5.20 -2.51
CA VAL A 151 46.68 6.29 -1.52
C VAL A 151 46.03 7.51 -2.15
N GLY A 152 45.15 8.16 -1.42
CA GLY A 152 44.35 9.29 -1.87
C GLY A 152 43.56 9.88 -0.71
#